data_AF-A0A358X4K1-F1
#
_entry.id   AF-A0A358X4K1-F1
#
_cell.length_a   1.000
_cell.length_b   1.000
_cell.length_c   1.000
_cell.angle_alpha   90.00
_cell.angle_beta   90.00
_cell.angle_gamma   90.00
#
_symmetry.space_group_name_H-M   'P 1'
#
loop_
_entity.id
_entity.type
_entity.pdbx_description
1 polymer ?
#
loop_
_entity_poly.entity_id
_entity_poly.type
_entity_poly.pdbx_seq_one_letter_code
_entity_poly.pdbx_strand_id
1 'polypeptide(L)'
;ERELWKIEDDFLPLLALCKEVLSDKPLFFLVNGYASGYSAIAYGNNLHEMLPLDSGTFEIGELTITESKSERLLPCGIFARWKTS
;
A
#
# COMPACT_ATOMS: atom_id res chain seq x y z
N GLU A 1 -20.57 10.94 -17.21
CA GLU A 1 -21.03 10.51 -15.87
C GLU A 1 -19.84 10.50 -14.92
N ARG A 2 -20.04 10.53 -13.60
CA ARG A 2 -18.94 10.38 -12.64
C ARG A 2 -18.92 8.92 -12.18
N GLU A 3 -17.78 8.27 -12.30
CA GLU A 3 -17.57 6.95 -11.71
C GLU A 3 -17.36 7.12 -10.20
N LEU A 4 -18.12 6.36 -9.41
CA LEU A 4 -17.97 6.33 -7.96
C LEU A 4 -16.93 5.27 -7.61
N TRP A 5 -15.83 5.70 -6.98
CA TRP A 5 -14.84 4.80 -6.41
C TRP A 5 -15.18 4.48 -4.95
N LYS A 6 -15.19 3.19 -4.60
CA LYS A 6 -15.28 2.66 -3.24
C LYS A 6 -14.14 1.67 -3.02
N ILE A 7 -13.37 1.87 -1.96
CA ILE A 7 -12.18 1.04 -1.70
C ILE A 7 -12.54 -0.43 -1.47
N GLU A 8 -13.73 -0.70 -0.91
CA GLU A 8 -14.29 -2.03 -0.69
C GLU A 8 -14.46 -2.83 -2.00
N ASP A 9 -14.86 -2.14 -3.06
CA ASP A 9 -15.26 -2.74 -4.33
C ASP A 9 -14.13 -2.65 -5.38
N ASP A 10 -13.40 -1.53 -5.40
CA ASP A 10 -12.53 -1.14 -6.51
C ASP A 10 -11.03 -1.33 -6.24
N PHE A 11 -10.62 -1.54 -4.99
CA PHE A 11 -9.19 -1.61 -4.66
C PHE A 11 -8.49 -2.84 -5.24
N LEU A 12 -9.08 -4.03 -5.13
CA LEU A 12 -8.50 -5.25 -5.69
C LEU A 12 -8.47 -5.23 -7.24
N PRO A 13 -9.54 -4.80 -7.94
CA PRO A 13 -9.48 -4.56 -9.38
C PRO A 13 -8.36 -3.61 -9.79
N LEU A 14 -8.16 -2.50 -9.05
CA LEU A 14 -7.06 -1.59 -9.31
C LEU A 14 -5.69 -2.27 -9.18
N LEU A 15 -5.47 -3.01 -8.09
CA LEU A 15 -4.20 -3.71 -7.88
C LEU A 15 -3.90 -4.69 -9.02
N ALA A 16 -4.90 -5.45 -9.46
CA ALA A 16 -4.77 -6.36 -10.61
C ALA A 16 -4.34 -5.61 -11.89
N LEU A 17 -4.99 -4.49 -12.20
CA LEU A 17 -4.63 -3.66 -13.35
C LEU A 17 -3.22 -3.06 -13.22
N CYS A 18 -2.83 -2.63 -12.00
CA CYS A 18 -1.49 -2.12 -11.78
C CYS A 18 -0.43 -3.19 -12.01
N LYS A 19 -0.69 -4.45 -11.66
CA LYS A 19 0.21 -5.58 -11.92
C LYS A 19 0.46 -5.80 -13.41
N GLU A 20 -0.58 -5.63 -14.25
CA GLU A 20 -0.48 -5.81 -15.70
C GLU A 20 0.41 -4.77 -16.39
N VAL A 21 0.57 -3.58 -15.77
CA VAL A 21 1.35 -2.47 -16.33
C VAL A 21 2.71 -2.29 -15.67
N LEU A 22 3.12 -3.20 -14.78
CA LEU A 22 4.47 -3.21 -14.23
C LEU A 22 5.48 -3.49 -15.34
N SER A 23 6.66 -2.86 -15.25
CA SER A 23 7.77 -3.19 -16.15
C SER A 23 8.24 -4.63 -15.91
N ASP A 24 8.94 -5.20 -16.88
CA ASP A 24 9.54 -6.55 -16.77
C ASP A 24 10.49 -6.70 -15.56
N LYS A 25 11.03 -5.57 -15.08
CA LYS A 25 11.93 -5.48 -13.92
C LYS A 25 11.50 -4.32 -13.02
N PRO A 26 10.40 -4.49 -12.26
CA PRO A 26 9.91 -3.43 -11.39
C PRO A 26 10.88 -3.25 -10.22
N LEU A 27 11.06 -2.02 -9.76
CA LEU A 27 11.91 -1.73 -8.59
C LEU A 27 11.13 -1.87 -7.28
N PHE A 28 9.87 -1.42 -7.29
CA PHE A 28 8.98 -1.47 -6.13
C PHE A 28 7.53 -1.30 -6.53
N PHE A 29 6.63 -1.63 -5.61
CA PHE A 29 5.22 -1.28 -5.60
C PHE A 29 4.88 -0.68 -4.24
N LEU A 30 4.12 0.41 -4.22
CA LEU A 30 3.74 1.10 -2.98
C LEU A 30 2.25 1.44 -3.04
N VAL A 31 1.53 1.07 -2.00
CA VAL A 31 0.20 1.60 -1.73
C VAL A 31 0.22 2.37 -0.42
N ASN A 32 -0.41 3.55 -0.41
CA ASN A 32 -0.69 4.32 0.79
C ASN A 32 -2.20 4.57 0.92
N GLY A 33 -2.67 4.71 2.15
CA GLY A 33 -4.09 4.95 2.42
C GLY A 33 -4.29 5.83 3.64
N TYR A 34 -5.16 6.84 3.50
CA TYR A 34 -5.64 7.69 4.60
C TYR A 34 -6.89 7.11 5.29
N ALA A 35 -7.14 5.81 5.15
CA ALA A 35 -8.41 5.21 5.52
C ALA A 35 -8.45 4.81 7.00
N SER A 36 -9.32 5.46 7.78
CA SER A 36 -9.51 5.26 9.23
C SER A 36 -10.15 3.92 9.63
N GLY A 37 -10.19 2.94 8.73
CA GLY A 37 -10.83 1.64 8.95
C GLY A 37 -10.04 0.42 8.46
N TYR A 38 -8.98 0.62 7.66
CA TYR A 38 -8.15 -0.49 7.17
C TYR A 38 -6.79 -0.47 7.88
N SER A 39 -6.25 -1.67 8.12
CA SER A 39 -4.93 -1.82 8.72
C SER A 39 -3.84 -1.94 7.66
N ALA A 40 -2.61 -1.55 7.99
CA ALA A 40 -1.45 -1.81 7.14
C ALA A 40 -1.27 -3.31 6.82
N ILE A 41 -1.75 -4.19 7.71
CA ILE A 41 -1.78 -5.65 7.50
C ILE A 41 -2.70 -6.01 6.33
N ALA A 42 -3.89 -5.41 6.23
CA ALA A 42 -4.79 -5.66 5.12
C ALA A 42 -4.13 -5.30 3.77
N TYR A 43 -3.44 -4.17 3.71
CA TYR A 43 -2.69 -3.78 2.52
C TYR A 43 -1.53 -4.72 2.22
N GLY A 44 -0.79 -5.15 3.26
CA GLY A 44 0.28 -6.13 3.14
C GLY A 44 -0.20 -7.45 2.54
N ASN A 45 -1.29 -8.00 3.07
CA ASN A 45 -1.88 -9.26 2.59
C ASN A 45 -2.25 -9.17 1.10
N ASN A 46 -2.88 -8.07 0.69
CA ASN A 46 -3.24 -7.86 -0.71
C ASN A 46 -2.01 -7.77 -1.63
N LEU A 47 -0.94 -7.09 -1.19
CA LEU A 47 0.31 -7.05 -1.96
C LEU A 47 1.01 -8.42 -2.03
N HIS A 48 0.96 -9.21 -0.95
CA HIS A 48 1.52 -10.56 -0.90
C HIS A 48 0.85 -11.52 -1.89
N GLU A 49 -0.46 -11.37 -2.13
CA GLU A 49 -1.19 -12.14 -3.14
C GLU A 49 -0.87 -11.65 -4.56
N MET A 50 -0.62 -10.35 -4.73
CA MET A 50 -0.37 -9.74 -6.04
C MET A 50 1.06 -9.95 -6.55
N LEU A 51 2.08 -9.80 -5.70
CA LEU A 51 3.50 -9.71 -6.10
C LEU A 51 4.31 -10.97 -5.72
N PRO A 52 5.38 -11.30 -6.47
CA PRO A 52 6.14 -12.51 -6.20
C PRO A 52 6.85 -12.42 -4.84
N LEU A 53 6.69 -13.46 -4.03
CA LEU A 53 7.33 -13.57 -2.72
C LEU A 53 8.84 -13.77 -2.83
N ASP A 54 9.29 -14.50 -3.85
CA ASP A 54 10.68 -14.96 -3.96
C ASP A 54 11.64 -13.90 -4.52
N SER A 55 11.12 -12.78 -5.02
CA SER A 55 11.91 -11.77 -5.73
C SER A 55 11.98 -10.41 -5.02
N GLY A 56 11.50 -10.30 -3.78
CA GLY A 56 11.53 -9.02 -3.07
C GLY A 56 11.19 -9.10 -1.59
N THR A 57 11.15 -7.93 -0.95
CA THR A 57 10.83 -7.76 0.47
C THR A 57 9.58 -6.92 0.64
N PHE A 58 8.74 -7.29 1.60
CA PHE A 58 7.54 -6.55 1.98
C PHE A 58 7.78 -5.75 3.25
N GLU A 59 7.26 -4.52 3.27
CA GLU A 59 7.28 -3.62 4.41
C GLU A 59 5.88 -3.02 4.57
N ILE A 60 5.35 -3.04 5.79
CA ILE A 60 4.06 -2.43 6.12
C ILE A 60 4.22 -1.57 7.36
N GLY A 61 3.40 -0.53 7.47
CA GLY A 61 3.43 0.31 8.66
C GLY A 61 2.50 1.51 8.59
N GLU A 62 2.69 2.40 9.55
CA GLU A 62 2.03 3.69 9.62
C GLU A 62 2.97 4.79 9.15
N LEU A 63 2.41 5.73 8.38
CA LEU A 63 3.05 7.00 8.11
C LEU A 63 2.71 7.94 9.26
N THR A 64 3.73 8.51 9.89
CA THR A 64 3.54 9.43 11.03
C THR A 64 4.33 10.72 10.85
N ILE A 65 3.83 11.82 11.42
CA ILE A 65 4.55 13.08 11.54
C ILE A 65 4.90 13.28 13.03
N THR A 66 6.17 13.47 13.34
CA THR A 66 6.62 13.79 14.71
C THR A 66 6.31 15.24 15.06
N GLU A 67 5.78 15.49 16.26
CA GLU A 67 5.56 16.86 16.75
C GLU A 67 6.88 17.63 16.90
N SER A 68 6.88 18.94 16.62
CA SER A 68 8.12 19.74 16.67
C SER A 68 8.70 19.94 18.07
N LYS A 69 7.92 19.68 19.13
CA LYS A 69 8.30 19.92 20.54
C LYS A 69 8.16 18.69 21.43
N SER A 70 7.82 17.52 20.88
CA SER A 70 7.65 16.28 21.62
C SER A 70 8.00 15.08 20.73
N GLU A 71 8.16 13.88 21.31
CA GLU A 71 8.37 12.65 20.54
C GLU A 71 7.06 11.97 20.08
N ARG A 72 5.90 12.63 20.30
CA ARG A 72 4.62 12.06 19.89
C ARG A 72 4.53 12.01 18.36
N LEU A 73 4.02 10.90 17.88
CA LEU A 73 3.76 10.63 16.46
C LEU A 73 2.30 10.92 16.16
N LEU A 74 2.03 11.77 15.16
CA LEU A 74 0.72 12.03 14.60
C LEU A 74 0.48 11.06 13.43
N PRO A 75 -0.49 10.12 13.52
CA PRO A 75 -0.81 9.22 12.43
C PRO A 75 -1.32 9.97 11.21
N CYS A 76 -0.74 9.67 10.05
CA CYS A 76 -1.05 10.30 8.77
C CYS A 76 -1.45 9.29 7.70
N GLY A 77 -1.54 8.00 8.03
CA GLY A 77 -2.01 6.96 7.14
C GLY A 77 -1.26 5.65 7.33
N ILE A 78 -1.62 4.67 6.52
CA ILE A 78 -0.97 3.36 6.45
C ILE A 78 -0.32 3.16 5.09
N PHE A 79 0.67 2.28 5.04
CA PHE A 79 1.27 1.87 3.78
C PHE A 79 1.59 0.38 3.76
N ALA A 80 1.67 -0.16 2.55
CA ALA A 80 2.35 -1.41 2.26
C ALA A 80 3.23 -1.21 1.03
N ARG A 81 4.46 -1.73 1.10
CA ARG A 81 5.47 -1.61 0.06
C ARG A 81 6.08 -2.97 -0.21
N TRP A 82 6.20 -3.31 -1.48
CA TRP A 82 7.08 -4.37 -1.96
C TRP A 82 8.24 -3.73 -2.71
N LYS A 83 9.46 -4.25 -2.55
CA LYS A 83 10.63 -3.84 -3.35
C LYS A 83 11.43 -5.07 -3.77
N THR A 84 12.00 -5.03 -4.96
CA THR A 84 12.92 -6.05 -5.44
C THR A 84 14.17 -6.09 -4.57
N SER A 85 14.71 -7.29 -4.35
CA SER A 85 15.95 -7.51 -3.58
C SER A 85 17.19 -6.94 -4.26
#